data_AF-A0A3S2CPS7-F1
#
_entry.id   AF-A0A3S2CPS7-F1
#
_cell.length_a   1.000
_cell.length_b   1.000
_cell.length_c   1.000
_cell.angle_alpha   90.00
_cell.angle_beta   90.00
_cell.angle_gamma   90.00
#
_symmetry.space_group_name_H-M   'P 1'
#
loop_
_entity.id
_entity.type
_entity.pdbx_description
1 polymer ?
#
loop_
_entity_poly.entity_id
_entity_poly.type
_entity_poly.pdbx_seq_one_letter_code
_entity_poly.pdbx_strand_id
1 'polypeptide(L)' 'MNMPLNAPPKPAVSASPVVELRQYTLKPGRRDTLIDIFDGRLIEGQEDAGMTIIGQFRDLDRPDMFVWMRGFD' A
#
# COMPACT_ATOMS: atom_id res chain seq x y z
N MET A 1 8.02 -32.31 -32.07
CA MET A 1 7.61 -30.88 -32.13
C MET A 1 7.59 -30.37 -30.71
N ASN A 2 8.36 -29.32 -30.47
CA ASN A 2 8.86 -28.93 -29.16
C ASN A 2 7.74 -28.30 -28.31
N MET A 3 7.62 -28.74 -27.06
CA MET A 3 6.82 -28.06 -26.04
C MET A 3 7.38 -26.64 -25.85
N PRO A 4 6.53 -25.61 -25.69
CA PRO A 4 7.02 -24.29 -25.33
C PRO A 4 7.68 -24.38 -23.96
N LEU A 5 8.90 -23.85 -23.90
CA LEU A 5 9.74 -23.73 -22.72
C LEU A 5 8.91 -23.10 -21.59
N ASN A 6 8.87 -23.75 -20.42
CA ASN A 6 8.40 -23.16 -19.17
C ASN A 6 8.99 -21.75 -19.05
N ALA A 7 8.15 -20.72 -19.18
CA ALA A 7 8.53 -19.40 -18.71
C ALA A 7 8.87 -19.54 -17.22
N PRO A 8 10.00 -18.98 -16.74
CA PRO A 8 10.24 -18.93 -15.31
C PRO A 8 9.02 -18.27 -14.65
N PRO A 9 8.52 -18.76 -13.50
CA PRO A 9 7.47 -18.07 -12.79
C PRO A 9 7.93 -16.62 -12.61
N LYS A 10 7.15 -15.68 -13.15
CA LYS A 10 7.30 -14.25 -12.89
C LYS A 10 7.51 -14.13 -11.38
N PRO A 11 8.56 -13.46 -10.87
CA PRO A 11 8.82 -13.45 -9.44
C PRO A 11 7.51 -13.13 -8.74
N ALA A 12 7.01 -14.10 -7.98
CA ALA A 12 5.90 -13.87 -7.07
C ALA A 12 6.36 -12.67 -6.25
N VAL A 13 5.60 -11.58 -6.28
CA VAL A 13 5.92 -10.32 -5.57
C VAL A 13 6.55 -10.71 -4.24
N SER A 14 7.87 -10.52 -4.12
CA SER A 14 8.56 -10.90 -2.90
C SER A 14 7.92 -10.07 -1.81
N ALA A 15 7.36 -10.73 -0.79
CA ALA A 15 6.81 -10.01 0.34
C ALA A 15 7.92 -9.09 0.88
N SER A 16 7.61 -7.80 1.07
CA SER A 16 8.59 -6.83 1.57
C SER A 16 9.15 -7.33 2.91
N PRO A 17 10.48 -7.47 3.06
CA PRO A 17 11.09 -8.00 4.28
C PRO A 17 10.85 -7.11 5.49
N VAL A 18 10.70 -5.80 5.29
CA VAL A 18 10.30 -4.84 6.33
C VAL A 18 8.99 -4.19 5.93
N VAL A 19 8.06 -4.12 6.88
CA VAL A 19 6.74 -3.51 6.69
C VAL A 19 6.51 -2.47 7.77
N GLU A 20 6.06 -1.29 7.36
CA GLU A 20 5.64 -0.22 8.26
C GLU A 20 4.10 -0.14 8.27
N LEU A 21 3.52 -0.31 9.47
CA LEU A 21 2.13 -0.02 9.74
C LEU A 21 1.98 1.44 10.18
N ARG A 22 1.21 2.22 9.44
CA ARG A 22 0.98 3.63 9.72
C ARG A 22 -0.47 3.83 10.15
N GLN A 23 -0.63 4.43 11.32
CA GLN A 23 -1.94 4.68 11.94
C GLN A 23 -2.03 6.15 12.33
N TYR A 24 -2.99 6.87 11.77
CA TYR A 24 -3.23 8.27 12.09
C TYR A 24 -4.61 8.44 12.71
N THR A 25 -4.65 9.09 13.86
CA THR A 25 -5.89 9.67 14.41
C THR A 25 -6.12 11.01 13.74
N LEU A 26 -7.21 11.11 12.98
CA LEU A 26 -7.60 12.31 12.26
C LEU A 26 -8.58 13.16 13.06
N LYS A 27 -8.84 14.37 12.56
CA LYS A 27 -9.98 15.16 13.03
C LYS A 27 -11.29 14.49 12.61
N PRO A 28 -12.38 14.65 13.38
CA PRO A 28 -13.68 14.06 13.08
C PRO A 28 -14.14 14.25 11.64
N GLY A 29 -14.52 13.16 10.98
CA GLY A 29 -15.09 13.19 9.62
C GLY A 29 -14.09 13.55 8.50
N ARG A 30 -12.78 13.53 8.77
CA ARG A 30 -11.75 13.89 7.77
C ARG A 30 -11.13 12.71 7.04
N ARG A 31 -11.52 11.48 7.37
CA ARG A 31 -10.94 10.26 6.77
C ARG A 31 -11.03 10.22 5.26
N ASP A 32 -12.23 10.41 4.70
CA ASP A 32 -12.42 10.31 3.25
C ASP A 32 -11.64 11.41 2.51
N THR A 33 -11.56 12.63 3.07
CA THR A 33 -10.70 13.67 2.49
C THR A 33 -9.23 13.27 2.46
N LEU A 34 -8.72 12.59 3.49
CA LEU A 34 -7.33 12.14 3.48
C LEU A 34 -7.13 10.99 2.49
N ILE A 35 -8.09 10.09 2.35
CA ILE A 35 -8.08 9.02 1.34
C ILE A 35 -7.95 9.62 -0.06
N ASP A 36 -8.79 10.60 -0.41
CA ASP A 36 -8.76 11.25 -1.74
C ASP A 36 -7.39 11.91 -2.03
N ILE A 37 -6.80 12.55 -1.02
CA ILE A 37 -5.46 13.16 -1.14
C ILE A 37 -4.39 12.07 -1.29
N PHE A 38 -4.52 10.99 -0.52
CA PHE A 38 -3.55 9.91 -0.50
C PHE A 38 -3.49 9.23 -1.87
N ASP A 39 -4.65 8.81 -2.39
CA ASP A 39 -4.80 8.16 -3.69
C ASP A 39 -4.34 9.06 -4.84
N GLY A 40 -4.72 10.34 -4.79
CA GLY A 40 -4.45 11.26 -5.89
C GLY A 40 -3.04 11.86 -5.90
N ARG A 41 -2.29 11.81 -4.79
CA ARG A 41 -1.05 12.61 -4.66
C ARG A 41 0.10 11.97 -3.89
N LEU A 42 -0.16 10.99 -3.04
CA LEU A 42 0.86 10.50 -2.10
C LEU A 42 1.43 9.14 -2.48
N ILE A 43 0.78 8.37 -3.35
CA ILE A 43 1.28 7.04 -3.76
C ILE A 43 2.55 7.16 -4.59
N GLU A 44 2.51 7.91 -5.70
CA GLU A 44 3.60 7.99 -6.68
C GLU A 44 4.93 8.43 -6.02
N GLY A 45 4.91 9.49 -5.21
CA GLY A 45 6.12 9.96 -4.53
C GLY A 45 6.70 8.98 -3.50
N GLN A 46 5.91 8.01 -3.01
CA GLN A 46 6.39 6.95 -2.14
C GLN A 46 7.06 5.84 -2.96
N GLU A 47 6.43 5.46 -4.05
CA GLU A 47 6.93 4.44 -4.98
C GLU A 47 8.23 4.89 -5.65
N ASP A 48 8.31 6.15 -6.07
CA ASP A 48 9.53 6.76 -6.61
C ASP A 48 10.68 6.79 -5.59
N ALA A 49 10.35 6.84 -4.30
CA ALA A 49 11.32 6.79 -3.21
C ALA A 49 11.65 5.34 -2.77
N GLY A 50 11.22 4.34 -3.53
CA GLY A 50 11.57 2.92 -3.33
C GLY A 50 10.68 2.17 -2.33
N MET A 51 9.51 2.72 -1.99
CA MET A 51 8.57 2.08 -1.05
C MET A 51 7.46 1.36 -1.82
N THR A 52 7.10 0.15 -1.38
CA THR A 52 5.96 -0.57 -1.94
C THR A 52 4.70 -0.23 -1.17
N ILE A 53 3.69 0.39 -1.79
CA ILE A 53 2.39 0.60 -1.15
C ILE A 53 1.64 -0.73 -1.10
N ILE A 54 1.41 -1.26 0.10
CA ILE A 54 0.74 -2.56 0.30
C ILE A 54 -0.77 -2.39 0.27
N GLY A 55 -1.28 -1.35 0.94
CA GLY A 55 -2.71 -1.05 0.96
C GLY A 55 -3.17 -0.11 2.05
N GLN A 56 -4.43 0.30 1.94
CA GLN A 56 -5.16 1.15 2.90
C GLN A 56 -6.29 0.35 3.52
N PHE A 57 -6.57 0.62 4.79
CA PHE A 57 -7.55 -0.11 5.59
C PHE A 57 -8.48 0.86 6.32
N ARG A 58 -9.77 0.51 6.34
CA ARG A 58 -10.80 1.24 7.09
C ARG A 58 -11.09 0.48 8.38
N ASP A 59 -10.83 1.12 9.51
CA ASP A 59 -11.38 0.69 10.79
C ASP A 59 -12.86 1.14 10.84
N LEU A 60 -13.78 0.18 10.91
CA LEU A 60 -15.22 0.44 10.93
C LEU A 60 -15.69 0.98 12.28
N ASP A 61 -15.03 0.60 13.36
CA ASP A 61 -15.35 1.03 14.73
C ASP A 61 -14.67 2.36 15.08
N ARG A 62 -13.63 2.73 14.33
CA ARG A 62 -12.88 3.99 14.53
C ARG A 62 -12.91 4.85 13.25
N PRO A 63 -14.00 5.62 13.03
CA PRO A 63 -14.20 6.39 11.80
C PRO A 63 -13.13 7.48 11.56
N ASP A 64 -12.45 7.91 12.61
CA ASP A 64 -11.40 8.93 12.54
C ASP A 64 -9.99 8.33 12.37
N MET A 65 -9.86 7.01 12.21
CA MET A 65 -8.58 6.38 11.94
C MET A 65 -8.33 6.23 10.43
N PHE A 66 -7.13 6.60 10.00
CA PHE A 66 -6.59 6.25 8.69
C PHE A 66 -5.41 5.29 8.87
N VAL A 67 -5.54 4.09 8.31
CA VAL A 67 -4.57 3.00 8.47
C VAL A 67 -4.07 2.58 7.10
N TRP A 68 -2.76 2.45 6.95
CA TRP A 68 -2.15 1.99 5.70
C TRP A 68 -0.79 1.35 5.96
N MET A 69 -0.32 0.59 4.98
CA MET A 69 0.94 -0.15 5.06
C MET A 69 1.79 0.11 3.83
N ARG A 70 3.11 0.21 4.07
CA ARG A 70 4.14 0.21 3.02
C ARG A 70 5.30 -0.71 3.38
N GLY A 71 5.97 -1.22 2.37
CA GLY A 71 7.08 -2.14 2.49
C GLY A 71 8.39 -1.58 1.94
N PHE A 72 9.49 -2.15 2.41
CA PHE A 72 10.86 -1.84 2.02
C PHE A 72 11.62 -3.14 1.72
N ASP A 73 12.52 -3.10 0.74
CA ASP A 73 13.42 -4.19 0.36
C ASP A 73 14.69 -4.24 1.22
#